data_AF-A0A7Y3FQ15-F1
#
_entry.id   AF-A0A7Y3FQ15-F1
#
_cell.length_a   1.000
_cell.length_b   1.000
_cell.length_c   1.000
_cell.angle_alpha   90.00
_cell.angle_beta   90.00
_cell.angle_gamma   90.00
#
_symmetry.space_group_name_H-M   'P 1'
#
loop_
_entity.id
_entity.type
_entity.pdbx_description
1 polymer ?
#
loop_
_entity_poly.entity_id
_entity_poly.type
_entity_poly.pdbx_seq_one_letter_code
_entity_poly.pdbx_strand_id
1 'polypeptide(L)'
;EWGDISRIEFGATAPGVPAEGRRLYGVVRDRAGDEVRGFLSWDLDEILTTDVLDGYDDGRDREIPFGEIASIQRHLGGANVTLRDGPTVYLRGTNDVGRGHRGVQVSVPDVGGAEVEWDELDLVVFEEAPPGVDYGGFDGGGALQGTIRTQGGEEISGRIRWNGDVEESWEFLEGSRDAWAYRVEFGFIQSIQRGELDGALVVLRNGEELELEGRSDVNWDNRGIFVQPALVADSASAGSEPAVDSPWRLITWDEFDQVWFGTANPDEQAERSGS
;
A
#
# COMPACT_ATOMS: atom_id res chain seq x y z
N GLU A 1 24.39 4.79 19.45
CA GLU A 1 23.05 5.37 19.70
C GLU A 1 22.53 5.92 18.38
N TRP A 2 21.24 6.26 18.25
CA TRP A 2 20.72 6.89 17.01
C TRP A 2 21.45 8.20 16.65
N GLY A 3 22.07 8.87 17.63
CA GLY A 3 22.85 10.11 17.43
C GLY A 3 24.21 9.94 16.73
N ASP A 4 24.69 8.71 16.52
CA ASP A 4 25.99 8.44 15.88
C ASP A 4 25.87 8.13 14.38
N ILE A 5 24.65 8.02 13.86
CA ILE A 5 24.40 7.70 12.45
C ILE A 5 24.44 8.99 11.63
N SER A 6 25.43 9.11 10.74
CA SER A 6 25.55 10.25 9.83
C SER A 6 24.97 9.98 8.43
N ARG A 7 24.89 8.71 8.01
CA ARG A 7 24.37 8.31 6.70
C ARG A 7 23.95 6.85 6.70
N ILE A 8 22.88 6.55 5.96
CA ILE A 8 22.51 5.20 5.54
C ILE A 8 22.50 5.20 4.01
N GLU A 9 23.12 4.19 3.39
CA GLU A 9 23.14 4.00 1.95
C GLU A 9 22.54 2.63 1.64
N PHE A 10 21.55 2.61 0.76
CA PHE A 10 20.96 1.38 0.24
C PHE A 10 21.55 1.07 -1.13
N GLY A 11 21.57 -0.21 -1.51
CA GLY A 11 22.11 -0.65 -2.79
C GLY A 11 21.75 -2.10 -3.08
N ALA A 12 21.93 -2.49 -4.34
CA ALA A 12 21.69 -3.86 -4.78
C ALA A 12 22.58 -4.87 -4.02
N THR A 13 22.01 -6.02 -3.71
CA THR A 13 22.76 -7.14 -3.14
C THR A 13 23.88 -7.58 -4.08
N ALA A 14 25.07 -7.82 -3.53
CA ALA A 14 26.19 -8.31 -4.33
C ALA A 14 25.84 -9.66 -4.99
N PRO A 15 26.26 -9.90 -6.25
CA PRO A 15 25.99 -11.16 -6.94
C PRO A 15 26.53 -12.36 -6.14
N GLY A 16 25.73 -13.42 -6.04
CA GLY A 16 26.15 -14.69 -5.44
C GLY A 16 26.07 -14.76 -3.91
N VAL A 17 25.52 -13.74 -3.24
CA VAL A 17 25.16 -13.84 -1.83
C VAL A 17 23.89 -14.70 -1.71
N PRO A 18 23.92 -15.83 -1.00
CA PRO A 18 22.74 -16.66 -0.80
C PRO A 18 21.76 -15.97 0.15
N ALA A 19 20.46 -16.06 -0.14
CA ALA A 19 19.42 -15.65 0.80
C ALA A 19 19.32 -16.66 1.94
N GLU A 20 19.24 -16.18 3.20
CA GLU A 20 19.12 -17.03 4.39
C GLU A 20 17.74 -17.70 4.50
N GLY A 21 16.72 -17.09 3.89
CA GLY A 21 15.37 -17.62 3.79
C GLY A 21 14.61 -16.96 2.62
N ARG A 22 13.48 -17.53 2.24
CA ARG A 22 12.58 -16.91 1.25
C ARG A 22 11.54 -16.07 1.96
N ARG A 23 11.04 -15.01 1.34
CA ARG A 23 9.91 -14.24 1.88
C ARG A 23 8.66 -15.12 1.99
N LEU A 24 7.88 -14.91 3.04
CA LEU A 24 6.53 -15.45 3.13
C LEU A 24 5.66 -14.83 2.03
N TYR A 25 4.86 -15.66 1.37
CA TYR A 25 3.96 -15.26 0.30
C TYR A 25 2.72 -16.15 0.32
N GLY A 26 1.57 -15.61 -0.01
CA GLY A 26 0.35 -16.39 -0.02
C GLY A 26 -0.92 -15.55 -0.09
N VAL A 27 -2.04 -16.22 0.15
CA VAL A 27 -3.39 -15.63 0.20
C VAL A 27 -3.81 -15.52 1.66
N VAL A 28 -4.27 -14.34 2.05
CA VAL A 28 -4.83 -14.03 3.37
C VAL A 28 -6.32 -13.75 3.18
N ARG A 29 -7.15 -14.39 3.99
CA ARG A 29 -8.60 -14.27 3.95
C ARG A 29 -9.13 -13.78 5.29
N ASP A 30 -10.05 -12.83 5.25
CA ASP A 30 -10.78 -12.38 6.43
C ASP A 30 -12.02 -13.25 6.72
N ARG A 31 -12.78 -12.89 7.76
CA ARG A 31 -14.02 -13.59 8.15
C ARG A 31 -15.20 -13.38 7.20
N ALA A 32 -15.20 -12.29 6.43
CA ALA A 32 -16.23 -12.04 5.41
C ALA A 32 -16.00 -12.89 4.17
N GLY A 33 -14.75 -13.35 3.97
CA GLY A 33 -14.32 -14.18 2.86
C GLY A 33 -13.52 -13.41 1.81
N ASP A 34 -13.20 -12.14 2.05
CA ASP A 34 -12.39 -11.34 1.15
C ASP A 34 -10.92 -11.77 1.23
N GLU A 35 -10.27 -11.84 0.07
CA GLU A 35 -8.93 -12.41 -0.08
C GLU A 35 -7.95 -11.38 -0.64
N VAL A 36 -6.78 -11.28 -0.01
CA VAL A 36 -5.64 -10.49 -0.48
C VAL A 36 -4.43 -11.40 -0.65
N ARG A 37 -3.74 -11.30 -1.80
CA ARG A 37 -2.55 -12.11 -2.10
C ARG A 37 -1.31 -11.21 -2.19
N GLY A 38 -0.22 -11.64 -1.56
CA GLY A 38 1.04 -10.90 -1.61
C GLY A 38 2.11 -11.46 -0.69
N PHE A 39 3.17 -10.67 -0.49
CA PHE A 39 4.22 -11.00 0.47
C PHE A 39 3.75 -10.70 1.89
N LEU A 40 4.03 -11.59 2.83
CA LEU A 40 3.43 -11.55 4.15
C LEU A 40 4.42 -11.07 5.21
N SER A 41 3.88 -10.39 6.22
CA SER A 41 4.47 -10.23 7.54
C SER A 41 3.46 -10.75 8.57
N TRP A 42 3.81 -11.84 9.24
CA TRP A 42 3.01 -12.45 10.30
C TRP A 42 3.32 -11.75 11.62
N ASP A 43 2.30 -11.50 12.46
CA ASP A 43 2.38 -10.68 13.68
C ASP A 43 3.19 -9.37 13.53
N LEU A 44 3.26 -8.81 12.31
CA LEU A 44 4.15 -7.69 11.95
C LEU A 44 5.64 -7.88 12.28
N ASP A 45 6.13 -9.12 12.35
CA ASP A 45 7.51 -9.48 12.70
C ASP A 45 8.08 -10.54 11.74
N GLU A 46 7.44 -11.71 11.62
CA GLU A 46 7.98 -12.82 10.84
C GLU A 46 7.70 -12.66 9.35
N ILE A 47 8.76 -12.72 8.55
CA ILE A 47 8.73 -12.42 7.12
C ILE A 47 9.44 -13.45 6.26
N LEU A 48 10.19 -14.37 6.85
CA LEU A 48 10.97 -15.41 6.17
C LEU A 48 10.42 -16.81 6.45
N THR A 49 10.62 -17.73 5.50
CA THR A 49 10.33 -19.15 5.67
C THR A 49 11.16 -19.83 6.76
N THR A 50 12.26 -19.21 7.18
CA THR A 50 13.13 -19.69 8.27
C THR A 50 12.74 -19.14 9.63
N ASP A 51 11.86 -18.13 9.67
CA ASP A 51 11.28 -17.66 10.92
C ASP A 51 10.38 -18.76 11.49
N VAL A 52 10.11 -18.67 12.79
CA VAL A 52 9.47 -19.72 13.56
C VAL A 52 8.12 -19.22 14.06
N LEU A 53 7.10 -20.07 13.90
CA LEU A 53 5.82 -19.92 14.57
C LEU A 53 5.88 -20.66 15.92
N ASP A 54 5.66 -19.93 17.01
CA ASP A 54 5.66 -20.46 18.36
C ASP A 54 4.25 -20.69 18.88
N GLY A 55 4.04 -21.78 19.62
CA GLY A 55 2.77 -22.06 20.29
C GLY A 55 2.80 -23.28 21.19
N TYR A 56 1.70 -23.49 21.92
CA TYR A 56 1.52 -24.66 22.79
C TYR A 56 0.56 -25.67 22.18
N ASP A 57 0.97 -26.93 22.11
CA ASP A 57 0.17 -28.10 21.71
C ASP A 57 0.18 -29.14 22.84
N ASP A 58 -1.00 -29.54 23.33
CA ASP A 58 -1.16 -30.47 24.47
C ASP A 58 -0.25 -30.17 25.69
N GLY A 59 -0.05 -28.88 25.98
CA GLY A 59 0.76 -28.41 27.11
C GLY A 59 2.28 -28.50 26.91
N ARG A 60 2.74 -28.73 25.67
CA ARG A 60 4.15 -28.66 25.28
C ARG A 60 4.39 -27.49 24.34
N ASP A 61 5.56 -26.87 24.49
CA ASP A 61 6.04 -25.88 23.53
C ASP A 61 6.26 -26.52 22.17
N ARG A 62 5.94 -25.77 21.13
CA ARG A 62 6.11 -26.17 19.75
C ARG A 62 6.56 -24.97 18.92
N GLU A 63 7.69 -25.17 18.26
CA GLU A 63 8.35 -24.23 17.37
C GLU A 63 8.27 -24.83 15.96
N ILE A 64 7.71 -24.12 14.99
CA ILE A 64 7.53 -24.62 13.62
C ILE A 64 8.05 -23.59 12.63
N PRO A 65 9.09 -23.88 11.82
CA PRO A 65 9.52 -22.98 10.77
C PRO A 65 8.39 -22.72 9.77
N PHE A 66 8.17 -21.47 9.37
CA PHE A 66 7.08 -21.12 8.44
C PHE A 66 7.19 -21.84 7.10
N GLY A 67 8.40 -22.20 6.65
CA GLY A 67 8.63 -22.99 5.44
C GLY A 67 7.96 -24.37 5.46
N GLU A 68 7.69 -24.93 6.65
CA GLU A 68 7.01 -26.22 6.83
C GLU A 68 5.47 -26.09 6.85
N ILE A 69 4.95 -24.85 6.91
CA ILE A 69 3.52 -24.59 7.08
C ILE A 69 2.86 -24.39 5.71
N ALA A 70 1.75 -25.09 5.49
CA ALA A 70 0.89 -24.92 4.33
C ALA A 70 -0.18 -23.86 4.56
N SER A 71 -0.80 -23.85 5.75
CA SER A 71 -1.82 -22.86 6.10
C SER A 71 -1.94 -22.67 7.60
N ILE A 72 -2.39 -21.48 8.01
CA ILE A 72 -2.78 -21.16 9.38
C ILE A 72 -4.22 -20.66 9.34
N GLN A 73 -5.13 -21.38 10.01
CA GLN A 73 -6.51 -20.95 10.17
C GLN A 73 -6.75 -20.52 11.61
N ARG A 74 -7.23 -19.30 11.81
CA ARG A 74 -7.61 -18.82 13.13
C ARG A 74 -8.74 -19.69 13.69
N HIS A 75 -8.59 -20.18 14.92
CA HIS A 75 -9.60 -21.04 15.53
C HIS A 75 -9.69 -20.83 17.04
N LEU A 76 -10.88 -20.48 17.55
CA LEU A 76 -11.12 -20.19 18.96
C LEU A 76 -10.17 -19.07 19.48
N GLY A 77 -9.27 -19.41 20.40
CA GLY A 77 -8.23 -18.51 20.95
C GLY A 77 -6.81 -18.94 20.54
N GLY A 78 -6.71 -19.64 19.41
CA GLY A 78 -5.51 -20.23 18.85
C GLY A 78 -5.57 -20.24 17.32
N ALA A 79 -4.81 -21.14 16.71
CA ALA A 79 -4.87 -21.42 15.29
C ALA A 79 -4.67 -22.91 14.99
N ASN A 80 -5.37 -23.40 13.97
CA ASN A 80 -5.09 -24.69 13.34
C ASN A 80 -3.99 -24.48 12.29
N VAL A 81 -2.82 -25.07 12.53
CA VAL A 81 -1.64 -24.98 11.67
C VAL A 81 -1.51 -26.28 10.89
N THR A 82 -1.69 -26.21 9.57
CA THR A 82 -1.56 -27.36 8.68
C THR A 82 -0.15 -27.36 8.10
N LEU A 83 0.60 -28.44 8.35
CA LEU A 83 1.95 -28.62 7.80
C LEU A 83 1.90 -29.12 6.36
N ARG A 84 2.88 -28.75 5.54
CA ARG A 84 3.00 -29.20 4.14
C ARG A 84 3.10 -30.72 4.03
N ASP A 85 3.96 -31.30 4.87
CA ASP A 85 4.25 -32.73 4.89
C ASP A 85 3.86 -33.36 6.24
N GLY A 86 2.67 -33.01 6.77
CA GLY A 86 2.29 -33.44 8.11
C GLY A 86 0.83 -33.24 8.48
N PRO A 87 0.51 -33.45 9.77
CA PRO A 87 -0.84 -33.24 10.27
C PRO A 87 -1.14 -31.74 10.46
N THR A 88 -2.42 -31.44 10.69
CA THR A 88 -2.84 -30.19 11.30
C THR A 88 -2.67 -30.28 12.81
N VAL A 89 -2.07 -29.25 13.42
CA VAL A 89 -1.88 -29.11 14.87
C VAL A 89 -2.59 -27.86 15.36
N TYR A 90 -3.17 -27.91 16.55
CA TYR A 90 -3.82 -26.74 17.14
C TYR A 90 -2.85 -26.06 18.12
N LEU A 91 -2.41 -24.86 17.77
CA LEU A 91 -1.52 -24.05 18.58
C LEU A 91 -2.29 -22.95 19.30
N ARG A 92 -1.87 -22.60 20.52
CA ARG A 92 -2.41 -21.50 21.31
C ARG A 92 -1.36 -20.93 22.26
N GLY A 93 -1.66 -19.80 22.89
CA GLY A 93 -0.99 -19.36 24.13
C GLY A 93 0.20 -18.42 23.97
N THR A 94 0.64 -18.16 22.73
CA THR A 94 1.69 -17.18 22.37
C THR A 94 1.07 -15.99 21.62
N ASN A 95 1.85 -14.95 21.34
CA ASN A 95 1.43 -13.82 20.50
C ASN A 95 1.25 -14.25 19.04
N ASP A 96 1.98 -15.24 18.54
CA ASP A 96 1.91 -15.68 17.15
C ASP A 96 0.58 -16.33 16.76
N VAL A 97 -0.18 -16.84 17.72
CA VAL A 97 -1.47 -17.52 17.45
C VAL A 97 -2.57 -17.10 18.43
N GLY A 98 -2.34 -16.04 19.21
CA GLY A 98 -3.18 -15.67 20.35
C GLY A 98 -3.62 -14.21 20.35
N ARG A 99 -4.15 -13.75 21.49
CA ARG A 99 -4.69 -12.38 21.64
C ARG A 99 -3.62 -11.28 21.54
N GLY A 100 -2.34 -11.64 21.58
CA GLY A 100 -1.24 -10.69 21.41
C GLY A 100 -0.88 -10.41 19.95
N HIS A 101 -1.46 -11.16 19.00
CA HIS A 101 -1.16 -11.04 17.58
C HIS A 101 -1.61 -9.68 17.04
N ARG A 102 -0.70 -8.98 16.37
CA ARG A 102 -0.83 -7.61 15.85
C ARG A 102 -1.47 -7.54 14.48
N GLY A 103 -1.75 -8.69 13.86
CA GLY A 103 -2.39 -8.77 12.55
C GLY A 103 -1.44 -9.32 11.49
N VAL A 104 -1.95 -9.44 10.27
CA VAL A 104 -1.17 -9.90 9.12
C VAL A 104 -1.10 -8.76 8.12
N GLN A 105 0.12 -8.35 7.79
CA GLN A 105 0.35 -7.38 6.72
C GLN A 105 0.70 -8.12 5.42
N VAL A 106 0.13 -7.66 4.33
CA VAL A 106 0.35 -8.13 2.97
C VAL A 106 0.93 -6.99 2.14
N SER A 107 2.15 -7.14 1.64
CA SER A 107 2.68 -6.28 0.57
C SER A 107 2.13 -6.79 -0.76
N VAL A 108 1.22 -6.02 -1.34
CA VAL A 108 0.48 -6.34 -2.56
C VAL A 108 1.17 -5.64 -3.74
N PRO A 109 1.73 -6.40 -4.70
CA PRO A 109 2.33 -5.81 -5.90
C PRO A 109 1.35 -4.89 -6.62
N ASP A 110 1.86 -3.78 -7.15
CA ASP A 110 1.08 -2.77 -7.89
C ASP A 110 -0.05 -2.08 -7.09
N VAL A 111 -0.05 -2.23 -5.76
CA VAL A 111 -0.98 -1.55 -4.85
C VAL A 111 -0.21 -0.88 -3.70
N GLY A 112 0.63 -1.63 -2.99
CA GLY A 112 1.31 -1.17 -1.78
C GLY A 112 1.13 -2.18 -0.64
N GLY A 113 0.43 -1.78 0.43
CA GLY A 113 0.18 -2.62 1.60
C GLY A 113 -1.30 -2.77 1.93
N ALA A 114 -1.68 -3.94 2.45
CA ALA A 114 -2.96 -4.21 3.08
C ALA A 114 -2.71 -4.92 4.43
N GLU A 115 -3.53 -4.65 5.43
CA GLU A 115 -3.38 -5.19 6.77
C GLU A 115 -4.73 -5.64 7.31
N VAL A 116 -4.79 -6.85 7.87
CA VAL A 116 -5.98 -7.39 8.55
C VAL A 116 -5.65 -7.66 10.01
N GLU A 117 -6.52 -7.21 10.90
CA GLU A 117 -6.37 -7.46 12.33
C GLU A 117 -6.57 -8.94 12.64
N TRP A 118 -5.92 -9.43 13.71
CA TRP A 118 -6.04 -10.83 14.13
C TRP A 118 -7.47 -11.28 14.38
N ASP A 119 -8.31 -10.39 14.89
CA ASP A 119 -9.70 -10.70 15.16
C ASP A 119 -10.58 -10.68 13.91
N GLU A 120 -10.10 -10.21 12.77
CA GLU A 120 -10.81 -10.31 11.49
C GLU A 120 -10.22 -11.38 10.55
N LEU A 121 -9.00 -11.87 10.84
CA LEU A 121 -8.39 -12.96 10.10
C LEU A 121 -9.20 -14.27 10.22
N ASP A 122 -9.38 -14.97 9.09
CA ASP A 122 -9.85 -16.35 9.04
C ASP A 122 -8.70 -17.31 8.69
N LEU A 123 -8.03 -17.09 7.56
CA LEU A 123 -7.11 -18.07 6.98
C LEU A 123 -5.93 -17.40 6.27
N VAL A 124 -4.74 -18.00 6.41
CA VAL A 124 -3.60 -17.77 5.52
C VAL A 124 -3.21 -19.08 4.84
N VAL A 125 -3.04 -19.05 3.52
CA VAL A 125 -2.52 -20.16 2.71
C VAL A 125 -1.18 -19.75 2.11
N PHE A 126 -0.12 -20.46 2.47
CA PHE A 126 1.25 -20.15 2.04
C PHE A 126 1.59 -20.79 0.70
N GLU A 127 2.03 -19.96 -0.24
CA GLU A 127 2.42 -20.32 -1.60
C GLU A 127 3.93 -20.14 -1.79
N GLU A 128 4.45 -20.61 -2.93
CA GLU A 128 5.83 -20.30 -3.31
C GLU A 128 5.91 -18.84 -3.78
N ALA A 129 6.81 -18.08 -3.18
CA ALA A 129 6.98 -16.68 -3.52
C ALA A 129 7.47 -16.52 -4.96
N PRO A 130 6.88 -15.61 -5.76
CA PRO A 130 7.45 -15.23 -7.04
C PRO A 130 8.83 -14.58 -6.84
N PRO A 131 9.66 -14.49 -7.89
CA PRO A 131 10.87 -13.68 -7.84
C PRO A 131 10.54 -12.26 -7.36
N GLY A 132 11.27 -11.77 -6.36
CA GLY A 132 11.08 -10.42 -5.84
C GLY A 132 11.51 -9.35 -6.84
N VAL A 133 11.07 -8.11 -6.59
CA VAL A 133 11.55 -6.92 -7.30
C VAL A 133 13.00 -6.68 -6.89
N ASP A 134 13.89 -6.52 -7.87
CA ASP A 134 15.28 -6.17 -7.59
C ASP A 134 15.41 -4.69 -7.19
N TYR A 135 16.58 -4.31 -6.68
CA TYR A 135 16.83 -2.92 -6.30
C TYR A 135 16.62 -1.93 -7.46
N GLY A 136 16.83 -2.36 -8.70
CA GLY A 136 16.64 -1.53 -9.90
C GLY A 136 15.18 -1.35 -10.30
N GLY A 137 14.26 -2.12 -9.73
CA GLY A 137 12.82 -1.96 -9.91
C GLY A 137 12.24 -0.76 -9.15
N PHE A 138 12.98 -0.19 -8.20
CA PHE A 138 12.63 1.09 -7.60
C PHE A 138 13.07 2.23 -8.52
N ASP A 139 12.11 3.00 -9.03
CA ASP A 139 12.35 4.10 -9.97
C ASP A 139 12.88 5.38 -9.28
N GLY A 140 12.98 5.38 -7.95
CA GLY A 140 13.36 6.55 -7.16
C GLY A 140 12.18 7.46 -6.80
N GLY A 141 10.99 7.14 -7.30
CA GLY A 141 9.79 7.95 -7.28
C GLY A 141 9.91 9.30 -7.97
N GLY A 142 8.87 10.12 -7.84
CA GLY A 142 8.89 11.50 -8.29
C GLY A 142 7.70 12.30 -7.79
N ALA A 143 7.81 13.62 -7.94
CA ALA A 143 6.78 14.54 -7.47
C ALA A 143 5.41 14.22 -8.08
N LEU A 144 4.37 14.24 -7.25
CA LEU A 144 3.00 14.06 -7.68
C LEU A 144 2.62 15.18 -8.65
N GLN A 145 2.10 14.78 -9.80
CA GLN A 145 1.58 15.67 -10.82
C GLN A 145 0.24 15.12 -11.30
N GLY A 146 -0.65 16.01 -11.70
CA GLY A 146 -1.95 15.60 -12.17
C GLY A 146 -2.85 16.77 -12.51
N THR A 147 -4.12 16.44 -12.76
CA THR A 147 -5.20 17.39 -13.00
C THR A 147 -6.28 17.18 -11.95
N ILE A 148 -6.66 18.24 -11.25
CA ILE A 148 -7.75 18.25 -10.28
C ILE A 148 -8.97 18.87 -10.94
N ARG A 149 -10.12 18.18 -10.88
CA ARG A 149 -11.43 18.75 -11.16
C ARG A 149 -12.15 19.07 -9.86
N THR A 150 -12.72 20.27 -9.81
CA THR A 150 -13.57 20.72 -8.70
C THR A 150 -15.04 20.36 -8.93
N GLN A 151 -15.86 20.39 -7.89
CA GLN A 151 -17.32 20.25 -8.01
C GLN A 151 -17.96 21.32 -8.92
N GLY A 152 -17.30 22.48 -9.06
CA GLY A 152 -17.73 23.54 -9.99
C GLY A 152 -17.37 23.28 -11.46
N GLY A 153 -16.67 22.18 -11.76
CA GLY A 153 -16.21 21.80 -13.09
C GLY A 153 -14.92 22.47 -13.55
N GLU A 154 -14.25 23.26 -12.69
CA GLU A 154 -12.93 23.80 -13.00
C GLU A 154 -11.87 22.71 -12.95
N GLU A 155 -10.99 22.66 -13.96
CA GLU A 155 -9.85 21.75 -14.03
C GLU A 155 -8.52 22.50 -13.90
N ILE A 156 -7.62 21.98 -13.07
CA ILE A 156 -6.34 22.61 -12.75
C ILE A 156 -5.24 21.54 -12.80
N SER A 157 -4.30 21.69 -13.74
CA SER A 157 -3.15 20.80 -13.87
C SER A 157 -1.90 21.38 -13.22
N GLY A 158 -1.12 20.55 -12.53
CA GLY A 158 0.10 21.02 -11.87
C GLY A 158 0.74 19.98 -10.96
N ARG A 159 1.69 20.44 -10.16
CA ARG A 159 2.26 19.64 -9.05
C ARG A 159 1.23 19.55 -7.93
N ILE A 160 1.11 18.39 -7.31
CA ILE A 160 0.10 18.10 -6.29
C ILE A 160 0.77 17.86 -4.94
N ARG A 161 0.13 18.36 -3.88
CA ARG A 161 0.36 17.93 -2.51
C ARG A 161 -0.95 17.43 -1.94
N TRP A 162 -1.02 16.15 -1.63
CA TRP A 162 -2.20 15.48 -1.07
C TRP A 162 -2.22 15.55 0.46
N ASN A 163 -3.41 15.74 1.05
CA ASN A 163 -3.63 15.83 2.50
C ASN A 163 -2.68 16.81 3.23
N GLY A 164 -2.16 17.81 2.50
CA GLY A 164 -1.25 18.83 3.02
C GLY A 164 0.20 18.41 3.29
N ASP A 165 0.59 17.15 3.09
CA ASP A 165 1.95 16.67 3.36
C ASP A 165 2.51 15.62 2.39
N VAL A 166 1.69 14.97 1.56
CA VAL A 166 2.14 13.96 0.59
C VAL A 166 2.46 14.60 -0.77
N GLU A 167 3.69 14.51 -1.23
CA GLU A 167 4.20 15.16 -2.45
C GLU A 167 4.90 14.21 -3.44
N GLU A 168 5.21 12.98 -3.06
CA GLU A 168 5.99 12.05 -3.87
C GLU A 168 5.24 10.75 -4.17
N SER A 169 5.55 10.13 -5.31
CA SER A 169 4.86 8.93 -5.79
C SER A 169 5.08 7.69 -4.93
N TRP A 170 6.16 7.62 -4.15
CA TRP A 170 6.45 6.49 -3.26
C TRP A 170 5.74 6.60 -1.89
N GLU A 171 5.08 7.73 -1.61
CA GLU A 171 4.28 7.91 -0.41
C GLU A 171 2.92 7.22 -0.54
N PHE A 172 2.19 7.10 0.57
CA PHE A 172 0.99 6.28 0.65
C PHE A 172 -0.28 7.11 0.86
N LEU A 173 -1.36 6.67 0.21
CA LEU A 173 -2.73 6.98 0.55
C LEU A 173 -3.24 5.93 1.56
N GLU A 174 -3.65 6.36 2.74
CA GLU A 174 -4.21 5.46 3.76
C GLU A 174 -5.75 5.44 3.73
N GLY A 175 -6.34 4.26 3.82
CA GLY A 175 -7.80 4.08 3.86
C GLY A 175 -8.18 2.67 4.31
N SER A 176 -9.44 2.47 4.65
CA SER A 176 -9.97 1.15 5.02
C SER A 176 -11.02 0.69 4.01
N ARG A 177 -11.10 -0.63 3.78
CA ARG A 177 -12.18 -1.29 3.04
C ARG A 177 -12.54 -2.57 3.78
N ASP A 178 -13.78 -2.67 4.23
CA ASP A 178 -14.24 -3.79 5.07
C ASP A 178 -13.30 -4.00 6.28
N ALA A 179 -12.75 -5.20 6.46
CA ALA A 179 -11.83 -5.52 7.55
C ALA A 179 -10.37 -5.07 7.31
N TRP A 180 -10.07 -4.49 6.14
CA TRP A 180 -8.71 -4.25 5.69
C TRP A 180 -8.31 -2.79 5.79
N ALA A 181 -7.14 -2.53 6.35
CA ALA A 181 -6.47 -1.24 6.26
C ALA A 181 -5.47 -1.25 5.10
N TYR A 182 -5.68 -0.38 4.11
CA TYR A 182 -4.84 -0.21 2.94
C TYR A 182 -3.88 0.98 3.09
N ARG A 183 -2.67 0.79 2.55
CA ARG A 183 -1.67 1.82 2.27
C ARG A 183 -1.31 1.73 0.80
N VAL A 184 -2.02 2.50 -0.02
CA VAL A 184 -1.85 2.46 -1.48
C VAL A 184 -0.75 3.43 -1.87
N GLU A 185 0.29 2.96 -2.55
CA GLU A 185 1.36 3.84 -3.03
C GLU A 185 0.86 4.73 -4.17
N PHE A 186 1.10 6.05 -4.07
CA PHE A 186 0.58 7.02 -5.06
C PHE A 186 1.06 6.74 -6.49
N GLY A 187 2.23 6.14 -6.66
CA GLY A 187 2.78 5.73 -7.95
C GLY A 187 1.87 4.77 -8.71
N PHE A 188 1.09 3.94 -8.00
CA PHE A 188 0.13 3.02 -8.59
C PHE A 188 -1.26 3.62 -8.79
N ILE A 189 -1.54 4.81 -8.27
CA ILE A 189 -2.84 5.45 -8.40
C ILE A 189 -2.97 6.14 -9.75
N GLN A 190 -4.06 5.85 -10.47
CA GLN A 190 -4.45 6.56 -11.67
C GLN A 190 -5.35 7.76 -11.33
N SER A 191 -6.38 7.55 -10.51
CA SER A 191 -7.29 8.62 -10.09
C SER A 191 -7.89 8.38 -8.72
N ILE A 192 -8.28 9.48 -8.07
CA ILE A 192 -9.09 9.45 -6.85
C ILE A 192 -10.31 10.30 -7.11
N GLN A 193 -11.50 9.74 -6.90
CA GLN A 193 -12.78 10.44 -6.97
C GLN A 193 -13.38 10.48 -5.57
N ARG A 194 -13.83 11.65 -5.15
CA ARG A 194 -14.49 11.81 -3.85
C ARG A 194 -15.83 11.05 -3.81
N GLY A 195 -16.07 10.34 -2.71
CA GLY A 195 -17.36 9.71 -2.41
C GLY A 195 -18.42 10.72 -1.94
N GLU A 196 -19.70 10.39 -2.13
CA GLU A 196 -20.82 11.29 -1.76
C GLU A 196 -21.03 11.44 -0.24
N LEU A 197 -20.72 10.40 0.54
CA LEU A 197 -21.02 10.33 1.98
C LEU A 197 -19.75 10.33 2.85
N ASP A 198 -18.83 9.42 2.55
CA ASP A 198 -17.53 9.30 3.17
C ASP A 198 -16.63 8.52 2.19
N GLY A 199 -15.31 8.70 2.31
CA GLY A 199 -14.38 7.94 1.48
C GLY A 199 -14.13 8.49 0.08
N ALA A 200 -13.43 7.68 -0.71
CA ALA A 200 -13.10 7.93 -2.09
C ALA A 200 -13.02 6.62 -2.90
N LEU A 201 -13.38 6.71 -4.18
CA LEU A 201 -13.08 5.68 -5.16
C LEU A 201 -11.67 5.92 -5.71
N VAL A 202 -10.78 4.97 -5.50
CA VAL A 202 -9.41 4.98 -5.97
C VAL A 202 -9.29 4.00 -7.13
N VAL A 203 -8.90 4.51 -8.29
CA VAL A 203 -8.63 3.68 -9.48
C VAL A 203 -7.12 3.56 -9.63
N LEU A 204 -6.63 2.33 -9.66
CA LEU A 204 -5.22 2.01 -9.84
C LEU A 204 -4.87 1.95 -11.33
N ARG A 205 -3.58 2.10 -11.65
CA ARG A 205 -3.07 2.06 -13.04
C ARG A 205 -3.27 0.70 -13.72
N ASN A 206 -3.45 -0.37 -12.95
CA ASN A 206 -3.78 -1.70 -13.45
C ASN A 206 -5.30 -1.86 -13.75
N GLY A 207 -6.12 -0.83 -13.48
CA GLY A 207 -7.57 -0.82 -13.67
C GLY A 207 -8.39 -1.34 -12.49
N GLU A 208 -7.75 -1.74 -11.38
CA GLU A 208 -8.43 -2.12 -10.15
C GLU A 208 -9.07 -0.90 -9.46
N GLU A 209 -10.23 -1.12 -8.85
CA GLU A 209 -11.01 -0.10 -8.14
C GLU A 209 -11.10 -0.44 -6.65
N LEU A 210 -10.76 0.52 -5.81
CA LEU A 210 -10.83 0.43 -4.36
C LEU A 210 -11.73 1.55 -3.82
N GLU A 211 -12.85 1.18 -3.21
CA GLU A 211 -13.64 2.10 -2.38
C GLU A 211 -13.02 2.13 -0.98
N LEU A 212 -12.42 3.26 -0.60
CA LEU A 212 -11.70 3.42 0.66
C LEU A 212 -12.38 4.46 1.56
N GLU A 213 -12.45 4.20 2.86
CA GLU A 213 -13.08 5.07 3.86
C GLU A 213 -12.26 5.21 5.17
N GLY A 214 -12.77 6.00 6.12
CA GLY A 214 -12.35 5.98 7.53
C GLY A 214 -11.03 6.68 7.89
N ARG A 215 -10.22 7.13 6.92
CA ARG A 215 -8.94 7.82 7.15
C ARG A 215 -8.93 9.21 6.54
N SER A 216 -8.11 10.10 7.13
CA SER A 216 -7.99 11.51 6.72
C SER A 216 -7.64 11.69 5.25
N ASP A 217 -6.93 10.73 4.66
CA ASP A 217 -6.51 10.86 3.26
C ASP A 217 -7.68 10.74 2.28
N VAL A 218 -8.76 10.08 2.70
CA VAL A 218 -9.93 9.76 1.86
C VAL A 218 -11.24 10.31 2.42
N ASN A 219 -11.22 11.19 3.43
CA ASN A 219 -12.45 11.71 4.03
C ASN A 219 -12.39 13.22 4.35
N TRP A 220 -13.41 13.68 5.07
CA TRP A 220 -13.60 15.08 5.46
C TRP A 220 -12.50 15.66 6.37
N ASP A 221 -11.69 14.82 7.01
CA ASP A 221 -10.53 15.25 7.79
C ASP A 221 -9.30 15.53 6.93
N ASN A 222 -9.40 15.34 5.60
CA ASN A 222 -8.35 15.69 4.65
C ASN A 222 -8.00 17.17 4.78
N ARG A 223 -6.72 17.47 4.98
CA ARG A 223 -6.21 18.83 5.21
C ARG A 223 -6.13 19.67 3.93
N GLY A 224 -6.63 19.13 2.83
CA GLY A 224 -6.73 19.79 1.54
C GLY A 224 -5.79 19.22 0.50
N ILE A 225 -6.17 19.42 -0.75
CA ILE A 225 -5.40 19.05 -1.92
C ILE A 225 -4.84 20.34 -2.51
N PHE A 226 -3.52 20.48 -2.49
CA PHE A 226 -2.87 21.66 -3.02
C PHE A 226 -2.40 21.37 -4.43
N VAL A 227 -2.66 22.30 -5.36
CA VAL A 227 -2.10 22.26 -6.71
C VAL A 227 -1.28 23.51 -6.95
N GLN A 228 -0.06 23.31 -7.46
CA GLN A 228 0.80 24.35 -7.96
C GLN A 228 0.74 24.30 -9.49
N PRO A 229 -0.01 25.22 -10.14
CA PRO A 229 -0.16 25.20 -11.60
C PRO A 229 1.18 25.29 -12.31
N ALA A 230 1.34 24.53 -13.39
CA ALA A 230 2.47 24.73 -14.27
C ALA A 230 2.41 26.14 -14.86
N LEU A 231 3.53 26.87 -14.84
CA LEU A 231 3.60 28.16 -15.50
C LEU A 231 3.33 27.95 -16.98
N VAL A 232 2.31 28.63 -17.51
CA VAL A 232 2.13 28.70 -18.96
C VAL A 232 3.36 29.44 -19.49
N ALA A 233 4.22 28.72 -20.22
CA ALA A 233 5.34 29.34 -20.90
C ALA A 233 4.76 30.26 -21.98
N ASP A 234 4.63 31.54 -21.63
CA ASP A 234 4.21 32.56 -22.57
C ASP A 234 5.22 32.54 -23.73
N SER A 235 4.76 32.18 -24.92
CA SER A 235 5.56 32.18 -26.14
C SER A 235 5.80 33.61 -26.62
N ALA A 236 6.29 34.49 -25.75
CA ALA A 236 6.60 35.88 -26.05
C ALA A 236 7.40 36.56 -24.91
N SER A 237 8.63 36.14 -24.63
CA SER A 237 9.69 37.07 -24.18
C SER A 237 11.03 36.37 -24.02
N ALA A 238 11.91 36.57 -25.01
CA ALA A 238 13.33 36.35 -24.82
C ALA A 238 13.86 37.43 -23.84
N GLY A 239 14.02 37.08 -22.56
CA GLY A 239 14.69 37.95 -21.58
C GLY A 239 14.16 37.95 -20.14
N SER A 240 13.29 37.02 -19.74
CA SER A 240 12.61 37.08 -18.45
C SER A 240 13.39 36.37 -17.33
N GLU A 241 13.37 36.97 -16.14
CA GLU A 241 13.85 36.43 -14.85
C GLU A 241 13.37 34.98 -14.63
N PRO A 242 14.06 34.17 -13.79
CA PRO A 242 13.61 32.80 -13.50
C PRO A 242 12.14 32.82 -13.11
N ALA A 243 11.37 31.95 -13.77
CA ALA A 243 9.94 31.85 -13.61
C ALA A 243 9.62 31.69 -12.12
N VAL A 244 8.93 32.67 -11.52
CA VAL A 244 8.50 32.58 -10.12
C VAL A 244 7.48 31.47 -10.06
N ASP A 245 7.77 30.42 -9.30
CA ASP A 245 6.84 29.30 -9.08
C ASP A 245 5.44 29.83 -8.78
N SER A 246 4.43 29.31 -9.48
CA SER A 246 3.05 29.68 -9.21
C SER A 246 2.72 29.39 -7.74
N PRO A 247 1.91 30.23 -7.07
CA PRO A 247 1.53 29.93 -5.70
C PRO A 247 0.70 28.64 -5.65
N TRP A 248 0.83 27.90 -4.56
CA TRP A 248 -0.06 26.78 -4.27
C TRP A 248 -1.50 27.28 -4.12
N ARG A 249 -2.43 26.60 -4.79
CA ARG A 249 -3.86 26.75 -4.61
C ARG A 249 -4.39 25.57 -3.80
N LEU A 250 -5.06 25.87 -2.70
CA LEU A 250 -5.79 24.90 -1.90
C LEU A 250 -7.13 24.60 -2.59
N ILE A 251 -7.43 23.31 -2.75
CA ILE A 251 -8.74 22.75 -3.04
C ILE A 251 -9.16 21.96 -1.79
N THR A 252 -10.21 22.43 -1.13
CA THR A 252 -10.74 21.73 0.05
C THR A 252 -11.45 20.43 -0.35
N TRP A 253 -11.64 19.51 0.60
CA TRP A 253 -12.37 18.26 0.34
C TRP A 253 -13.79 18.50 -0.21
N ASP A 254 -14.46 19.56 0.25
CA ASP A 254 -15.78 19.95 -0.23
C ASP A 254 -15.78 20.42 -1.70
N GLU A 255 -14.73 21.14 -2.10
CA GLU A 255 -14.58 21.64 -3.48
C GLU A 255 -14.05 20.58 -4.43
N PHE A 256 -13.41 19.53 -3.90
CA PHE A 256 -12.83 18.43 -4.65
C PHE A 256 -13.91 17.52 -5.23
N ASP A 257 -13.73 17.14 -6.51
CA ASP A 257 -14.51 16.10 -7.18
C ASP A 257 -13.60 14.93 -7.55
N GLN A 258 -12.57 15.17 -8.36
CA GLN A 258 -11.70 14.12 -8.87
C GLN A 258 -10.28 14.61 -9.16
N VAL A 259 -9.29 13.73 -9.02
CA VAL A 259 -7.91 13.94 -9.49
C VAL A 259 -7.48 12.80 -10.39
N TRP A 260 -6.74 13.10 -11.45
CA TRP A 260 -6.00 12.13 -12.25
C TRP A 260 -4.50 12.39 -12.14
N PHE A 261 -3.73 11.36 -11.81
CA PHE A 261 -2.28 11.45 -11.61
C PHE A 261 -1.50 11.09 -12.89
N GLY A 262 -0.52 11.92 -13.23
CA GLY A 262 0.31 11.83 -14.43
C GLY A 262 -0.07 12.85 -15.50
N THR A 263 0.48 12.68 -16.71
CA THR A 263 0.23 13.57 -17.84
C THR A 263 -1.03 13.13 -18.59
N ALA A 264 -2.11 13.86 -18.33
CA ALA A 264 -3.39 13.91 -19.06
C ALA A 264 -4.53 12.99 -18.58
N ASN A 265 -5.72 13.59 -18.59
CA ASN A 265 -7.04 12.98 -18.46
C ASN A 265 -7.18 11.83 -19.51
N PRO A 266 -7.72 10.65 -19.16
CA PRO A 266 -7.98 9.56 -20.11
C PRO A 266 -8.70 9.99 -21.40
N ASP A 267 -9.61 10.98 -21.29
CA ASP A 267 -10.36 11.51 -22.45
C ASP A 267 -9.44 12.25 -23.45
N GLU A 268 -8.38 12.92 -22.98
CA GLU A 268 -7.39 13.57 -23.85
C GLU A 268 -6.46 12.54 -24.54
N GLN A 269 -6.26 11.37 -23.94
CA GLN A 269 -5.46 10.30 -24.56
C GLN A 269 -6.24 9.55 -25.65
N ALA A 270 -7.56 9.38 -25.49
CA ALA A 270 -8.43 8.80 -26.51
C ALA A 270 -8.51 9.67 -27.77
N GLU A 271 -8.52 11.00 -27.62
CA GLU A 271 -8.50 11.93 -28.76
C GLU A 271 -7.15 11.97 -29.49
N ARG A 272 -6.04 11.80 -28.76
CA ARG A 272 -4.67 11.78 -29.34
C ARG A 272 -4.30 10.46 -30.03
N SER A 273 -4.91 9.35 -29.62
CA SER A 273 -4.69 8.03 -30.24
C SER A 273 -5.63 7.74 -31.42
N GLY A 274 -6.61 8.62 -31.65
CA GLY A 274 -7.55 8.57 -32.79
C GLY A 274 -7.24 9.49 -33.97
N SER A 275 -6.06 10.14 -34.03
CA SER A 275 -5.60 10.99 -35.16
C SER A 275 -4.51 10.35 -36.00
#